data_AF-A0A3B0XS59-F1
#
_entry.id   AF-A0A3B0XS59-F1
#
_cell.length_a   1.000
_cell.length_b   1.000
_cell.length_c   1.000
_cell.angle_alpha   90.00
_cell.angle_beta   90.00
_cell.angle_gamma   90.00
#
_symmetry.space_group_name_H-M   'P 1'
#
loop_
_entity.id
_entity.type
_entity.pdbx_description
1 polymer ?
#
loop_
_entity_poly.entity_id
_entity_poly.type
_entity_poly.pdbx_seq_one_letter_code
_entity_poly.pdbx_strand_id
1 'polypeptide(L)'
;MAGKIYYPNMQTQTTVVNGEEILLDGEGYLLDLDQWSKDFVLVRAEFEELTLTDEHWEIINYIRDYYEQNNVQAPVRDMLKHFKKKWGKEKANTRYLHKIFPLGGPQKQGNRLAGVRKPKGEH
;
A
#
# COMPACT_ATOMS: atom_id res chain seq x y z
N MET A 1 4.84 18.05 -3.04
CA MET A 1 5.24 17.65 -4.40
C MET A 1 6.25 16.52 -4.32
N ALA A 2 5.77 15.30 -4.07
CA ALA A 2 6.61 14.11 -4.01
C ALA A 2 6.95 13.69 -5.45
N GLY A 3 8.08 14.18 -5.97
CA GLY A 3 8.43 14.09 -7.39
C GLY A 3 8.37 12.70 -8.03
N LYS A 4 8.04 12.71 -9.33
CA LYS A 4 8.03 11.58 -10.26
C LYS A 4 9.37 10.82 -10.20
N ILE A 5 9.32 9.51 -10.03
CA ILE A 5 10.51 8.66 -9.95
C ILE A 5 10.56 7.78 -11.20
N TYR A 6 11.51 8.06 -12.09
CA TYR A 6 11.78 7.27 -13.29
C TYR A 6 13.27 6.96 -13.34
N TYR A 7 13.63 5.69 -13.49
CA TYR A 7 15.01 5.26 -13.70
C TYR A 7 15.16 4.62 -15.09
N PRO A 8 16.30 4.82 -15.80
CA PRO A 8 16.47 4.38 -17.20
C PRO A 8 16.30 2.89 -17.49
N ASN A 9 16.29 2.03 -16.46
CA ASN A 9 16.13 0.57 -16.58
C ASN A 9 15.01 0.03 -15.68
N MET A 10 14.10 0.91 -15.25
CA MET A 10 12.99 0.53 -14.38
C MET A 10 11.95 -0.24 -15.17
N GLN A 11 11.63 -1.46 -14.75
CA GLN A 11 10.42 -2.12 -15.23
C GLN A 11 9.22 -1.28 -14.79
N THR A 12 8.29 -1.08 -15.70
CA THR A 12 7.06 -0.34 -15.46
C THR A 12 5.87 -1.12 -15.99
N GLN A 13 4.71 -0.86 -15.42
CA GLN A 13 3.44 -1.41 -15.87
C GLN A 13 2.39 -0.31 -15.83
N THR A 14 1.39 -0.39 -16.70
CA THR A 14 0.28 0.56 -16.75
C THR A 14 -0.98 -0.12 -16.23
N THR A 15 -1.81 0.64 -15.52
CA THR A 15 -3.18 0.23 -15.17
C THR A 15 -4.16 1.34 -15.53
N VAL A 16 -5.43 1.00 -15.75
CA VAL A 16 -6.48 1.97 -16.09
C VAL A 16 -7.39 2.15 -14.88
N VAL A 17 -7.53 3.38 -14.42
CA VAL A 17 -8.42 3.75 -13.31
C VAL A 17 -9.32 4.87 -13.78
N ASN A 18 -10.64 4.66 -13.76
CA ASN A 18 -11.63 5.63 -14.24
C ASN A 18 -11.39 6.13 -15.68
N GLY A 19 -10.81 5.27 -16.55
CA GLY A 19 -10.47 5.63 -17.93
C GLY A 19 -9.15 6.38 -18.10
N GLU A 20 -8.43 6.65 -17.02
CA GLU A 20 -7.10 7.26 -17.05
C GLU A 20 -6.00 6.19 -16.89
N GLU A 21 -4.94 6.32 -17.68
CA GLU A 21 -3.75 5.48 -17.53
C GLU A 21 -2.88 5.97 -16.38
N ILE A 22 -2.59 5.06 -15.45
CA ILE A 22 -1.69 5.27 -14.31
C ILE A 22 -0.45 4.41 -14.50
N LEU A 23 0.73 5.02 -14.34
CA LEU A 23 2.00 4.32 -14.45
C LEU A 23 2.51 3.87 -13.08
N LEU A 24 2.89 2.60 -13.03
CA LEU A 24 3.43 1.93 -11.85
C LEU A 24 4.84 1.41 -12.12
N ASP A 25 5.59 1.17 -11.05
CA ASP A 25 6.80 0.35 -11.15
C ASP A 25 6.47 -1.13 -11.42
N GLY A 26 7.49 -1.93 -11.72
CA GLY A 26 7.34 -3.36 -12.01
C GLY A 26 6.81 -4.20 -10.83
N GLU A 27 6.75 -3.64 -9.61
CA GLU A 27 6.13 -4.28 -8.45
C GLU A 27 4.72 -3.74 -8.16
N GLY A 28 4.26 -2.76 -8.93
CA GLY A 28 2.94 -2.15 -8.85
C GLY A 28 2.81 -0.94 -7.93
N TYR A 29 3.90 -0.31 -7.51
CA TYR A 29 3.86 0.96 -6.78
C TYR A 29 3.61 2.14 -7.71
N LEU A 30 2.82 3.11 -7.26
CA LEU A 30 2.59 4.37 -7.97
C LEU A 30 3.91 5.12 -8.19
N LEU A 31 4.16 5.54 -9.45
CA LEU A 31 5.26 6.45 -9.76
C LEU A 31 4.90 7.91 -9.46
N ASP A 32 3.59 8.22 -9.48
CA ASP A 32 3.01 9.49 -9.08
C ASP A 32 2.01 9.24 -7.94
N LEU A 33 2.38 9.61 -6.71
CA LEU A 33 1.56 9.35 -5.53
C LEU A 33 0.27 10.19 -5.51
N ASP A 34 0.25 11.29 -6.26
CA ASP A 34 -0.92 12.17 -6.37
C ASP A 34 -2.03 11.50 -7.22
N GLN A 35 -1.71 10.42 -7.95
CA GLN A 35 -2.68 9.58 -8.66
C GLN A 35 -3.33 8.51 -7.78
N TRP A 36 -2.99 8.45 -6.49
CA TRP A 36 -3.67 7.52 -5.59
C TRP A 36 -5.14 7.89 -5.42
N SER A 37 -6.00 6.89 -5.50
CA SER A 37 -7.44 7.01 -5.25
C SER A 37 -7.96 5.68 -4.69
N LYS A 38 -9.19 5.68 -4.15
CA LYS A 38 -9.85 4.43 -3.76
C LYS A 38 -10.06 3.51 -4.97
N ASP A 39 -10.33 4.07 -6.14
CA ASP A 39 -10.51 3.28 -7.37
C ASP A 39 -9.20 2.61 -7.80
N PHE A 40 -8.06 3.28 -7.61
CA PHE A 40 -6.74 2.64 -7.78
C PHE A 40 -6.59 1.44 -6.83
N VAL A 41 -6.95 1.58 -5.56
CA VAL A 41 -6.89 0.48 -4.59
C VAL A 41 -7.74 -0.70 -5.04
N LEU A 42 -8.95 -0.45 -5.54
CA LEU A 42 -9.86 -1.49 -6.05
C LEU A 42 -9.25 -2.23 -7.25
N VAL A 43 -8.84 -1.50 -8.29
CA VAL A 43 -8.22 -2.07 -9.50
C VAL A 43 -6.96 -2.86 -9.15
N ARG A 44 -6.13 -2.32 -8.25
CA ARG A 44 -4.88 -2.97 -7.84
C ARG A 44 -5.13 -4.22 -6.99
N ALA A 45 -6.10 -4.18 -6.08
CA ALA A 45 -6.47 -5.34 -5.28
C ALA A 45 -7.07 -6.46 -6.13
N GLU A 46 -7.89 -6.12 -7.14
CA GLU A 46 -8.40 -7.10 -8.11
C GLU A 46 -7.27 -7.78 -8.88
N PHE A 47 -6.31 -7.01 -9.40
CA PHE A 47 -5.12 -7.56 -10.07
C PHE A 47 -4.30 -8.48 -9.15
N GLU A 48 -4.27 -8.20 -7.85
CA GLU A 48 -3.54 -9.00 -6.85
C GLU A 48 -4.37 -10.14 -6.25
N GLU A 49 -5.57 -10.39 -6.78
CA GLU A 49 -6.52 -11.38 -6.28
C GLU A 49 -6.85 -11.20 -4.78
N LEU A 50 -6.80 -9.95 -4.30
CA LEU A 50 -7.09 -9.59 -2.92
C LEU A 50 -8.53 -9.11 -2.77
N THR A 51 -9.35 -9.90 -2.06
CA THR A 51 -10.68 -9.42 -1.65
C THR A 51 -10.54 -8.42 -0.50
N LEU A 52 -10.84 -7.14 -0.79
CA LEU A 52 -10.80 -6.09 0.22
C LEU A 52 -11.97 -6.21 1.19
N THR A 53 -11.63 -6.16 2.48
CA THR A 53 -12.58 -6.08 3.60
C THR A 53 -12.38 -4.75 4.33
N ASP A 54 -13.25 -4.44 5.29
CA ASP A 54 -13.11 -3.26 6.12
C ASP A 54 -11.74 -3.18 6.81
N GLU A 55 -11.19 -4.31 7.26
CA GLU A 55 -9.88 -4.37 7.91
C GLU A 55 -8.73 -4.00 6.95
N HIS A 56 -8.86 -4.35 5.67
CA HIS A 56 -7.89 -3.94 4.66
C HIS A 56 -7.94 -2.43 4.46
N TRP A 57 -9.14 -1.87 4.29
CA TRP A 57 -9.33 -0.43 4.14
C TRP A 57 -8.80 0.35 5.33
N GLU A 58 -9.02 -0.13 6.55
CA GLU A 58 -8.51 0.51 7.75
C GLU A 58 -6.98 0.55 7.79
N ILE A 59 -6.29 -0.52 7.39
CA ILE A 59 -4.83 -0.54 7.29
C ILE A 59 -4.32 0.33 6.16
N ILE A 60 -4.92 0.26 4.97
CA ILE A 60 -4.53 1.04 3.79
C ILE A 60 -4.62 2.54 4.10
N ASN A 61 -5.74 2.98 4.68
CA ASN A 61 -5.92 4.37 5.09
C ASN A 61 -4.93 4.76 6.20
N TYR A 62 -4.73 3.90 7.22
CA TYR A 62 -3.74 4.18 8.27
C TYR A 62 -2.32 4.37 7.71
N ILE A 63 -1.89 3.50 6.79
CA ILE A 63 -0.57 3.60 6.16
C ILE A 63 -0.46 4.91 5.36
N ARG A 64 -1.49 5.24 4.58
CA ARG A 64 -1.52 6.46 3.78
C ARG A 64 -1.47 7.71 4.65
N ASP A 65 -2.36 7.81 5.64
CA ASP A 65 -2.43 8.95 6.56
C ASP A 65 -1.12 9.14 7.31
N TYR A 66 -0.50 8.04 7.76
CA TYR A 66 0.80 8.08 8.40
C TYR A 66 1.88 8.62 7.46
N TYR A 67 1.88 8.19 6.19
CA TYR A 67 2.84 8.67 5.20
C TYR A 67 2.62 10.15 4.85
N GLU A 68 1.37 10.59 4.67
CA GLU A 68 1.06 12.00 4.40
C GLU A 68 1.51 12.92 5.55
N GLN A 69 1.41 12.45 6.80
CA GLN A 69 1.80 13.21 8.00
C GLN A 69 3.31 13.20 8.26
N ASN A 70 3.99 12.09 8.00
CA ASN A 70 5.38 11.88 8.44
C ASN A 70 6.39 11.80 7.29
N ASN A 71 5.92 11.68 6.04
CA ASN A 71 6.71 11.47 4.83
C ASN A 71 7.63 10.23 4.90
N VAL A 72 7.27 9.26 5.75
CA VAL A 72 7.93 7.96 5.96
C VAL A 72 6.88 6.88 6.13
N GLN A 73 7.21 5.64 5.78
CA GLN A 73 6.29 4.51 5.93
C GLN A 73 5.95 4.24 7.40
N ALA A 74 4.74 3.75 7.63
CA ALA A 74 4.29 3.31 8.95
C ALA A 74 5.09 2.10 9.44
N PRO A 75 5.75 2.18 10.62
CA PRO A 75 6.38 1.01 11.23
C PRO A 75 5.33 -0.04 11.61
N VAL A 76 5.63 -1.33 11.41
CA VAL A 76 4.73 -2.43 11.81
C VAL A 76 4.36 -2.36 13.29
N ARG A 77 5.31 -2.01 14.15
CA ARG A 77 5.06 -1.86 15.58
C ARG A 77 3.95 -0.83 15.86
N ASP A 78 3.90 0.25 15.09
CA ASP A 78 2.93 1.32 15.28
C ASP A 78 1.56 0.91 14.73
N MET A 79 1.52 0.22 13.58
CA MET A 79 0.31 -0.45 13.09
C MET A 79 -0.26 -1.40 14.15
N LEU A 80 0.56 -2.31 14.70
CA LEU A 80 0.14 -3.25 15.74
C LEU A 80 -0.38 -2.53 16.98
N LYS A 81 0.30 -1.47 17.43
CA LYS A 81 -0.14 -0.67 18.59
C LYS A 81 -1.48 0.02 18.32
N HIS A 82 -1.68 0.57 17.13
CA HIS A 82 -2.94 1.21 16.73
C HIS A 82 -4.08 0.19 16.68
N PHE A 83 -3.93 -0.88 15.90
CA PHE A 83 -4.98 -1.88 15.69
C PHE A 83 -5.24 -2.76 16.91
N LYS A 84 -4.30 -2.88 17.86
CA LYS A 84 -4.56 -3.58 19.14
C LYS A 84 -5.67 -2.91 19.94
N LYS A 85 -5.79 -1.58 19.87
CA LYS A 85 -6.88 -0.84 20.53
C LYS A 85 -8.22 -1.02 19.82
N LYS A 86 -8.19 -1.16 18.49
CA LYS A 86 -9.39 -1.21 17.65
C LYS A 86 -9.96 -2.62 17.48
N TRP A 87 -9.10 -3.61 17.29
CA TRP A 87 -9.48 -5.00 16.97
C TRP A 87 -9.14 -6.01 18.06
N GLY A 88 -8.39 -5.59 19.09
CA GLY A 88 -7.88 -6.49 20.12
C GLY A 88 -6.61 -7.25 19.73
N LYS A 89 -6.06 -8.00 20.69
CA LYS A 89 -4.75 -8.70 20.54
C LYS A 89 -4.77 -9.82 19.51
N GLU A 90 -5.90 -10.49 19.34
CA GLU A 90 -6.06 -11.64 18.43
C GLU A 90 -5.88 -11.26 16.95
N LYS A 91 -6.19 -10.01 16.60
CA LYS A 91 -6.05 -9.49 15.22
C LYS A 91 -4.86 -8.54 15.06
N ALA A 92 -4.41 -7.88 16.12
CA ALA A 92 -3.25 -7.00 16.08
C ALA A 92 -1.93 -7.76 16.30
N ASN A 93 -1.61 -8.67 15.38
CA ASN A 93 -0.33 -9.40 15.36
C ASN A 93 0.14 -9.64 13.92
N THR A 94 1.44 -9.84 13.75
CA THR A 94 2.08 -10.01 12.42
C THR A 94 1.45 -11.15 11.63
N ARG A 95 1.12 -12.28 12.29
CA ARG A 95 0.50 -13.43 11.61
C ARG A 95 -0.84 -13.06 10.98
N TYR A 96 -1.68 -12.30 11.70
CA TYR A 96 -2.95 -11.83 11.18
C TYR A 96 -2.76 -10.82 10.04
N LEU A 97 -1.86 -9.85 10.21
CA LEU A 97 -1.59 -8.86 9.16
C LEU A 97 -1.09 -9.50 7.86
N HIS A 98 -0.24 -10.53 7.94
CA HIS A 98 0.19 -11.31 6.77
C HIS A 98 -0.92 -12.23 6.22
N LYS A 99 -1.87 -12.65 7.06
CA LYS A 99 -3.03 -13.42 6.59
C LYS A 99 -3.92 -12.57 5.69
N ILE A 100 -4.17 -11.32 6.07
CA ILE A 100 -5.02 -10.41 5.30
C ILE A 100 -4.25 -9.71 4.16
N PHE A 101 -2.93 -9.51 4.30
CA PHE A 101 -2.06 -9.05 3.21
C PHE A 101 -1.07 -10.15 2.80
N PRO A 102 -1.49 -11.14 1.99
CA PRO A 102 -0.67 -12.32 1.66
C PRO A 102 0.58 -12.00 0.85
N LEU A 103 0.59 -10.92 0.05
CA LEU A 103 1.72 -10.58 -0.83
C LEU A 103 2.80 -9.78 -0.09
N GLY A 104 3.45 -10.44 0.87
CA GLY A 104 4.56 -9.87 1.63
C GLY A 104 4.13 -9.00 2.82
N GLY A 105 2.87 -9.10 3.26
CA GLY A 105 2.38 -8.41 4.44
C GLY A 105 2.02 -6.94 4.19
N PRO A 106 1.60 -6.22 5.25
CA PRO A 106 1.20 -4.82 5.16
C PRO A 106 2.35 -3.90 4.71
N GLN A 107 3.61 -4.27 4.94
CA GLN A 107 4.78 -3.48 4.51
C GLN A 107 5.08 -3.58 3.02
N LYS A 108 4.55 -4.58 2.32
CA LYS A 108 4.70 -4.70 0.86
C LYS A 108 3.37 -4.42 0.19
N GLN A 109 2.40 -5.32 0.38
CA GLN A 109 1.08 -5.19 -0.24
C GLN A 109 0.30 -3.99 0.28
N GLY A 110 0.26 -3.81 1.60
CA GLY A 110 -0.45 -2.67 2.22
C GLY A 110 0.14 -1.33 1.78
N ASN A 111 1.47 -1.19 1.80
CA ASN A 111 2.17 0.01 1.33
C ASN A 111 1.89 0.33 -0.13
N ARG A 112 1.96 -0.68 -1.01
CA ARG A 112 1.66 -0.52 -2.43
C ARG A 112 0.23 -0.04 -2.66
N LEU A 113 -0.75 -0.67 -2.01
CA LEU A 113 -2.16 -0.27 -2.08
C LEU A 113 -2.38 1.12 -1.46
N ALA A 114 -1.69 1.48 -0.39
CA ALA A 114 -1.78 2.80 0.23
C ALA A 114 -1.15 3.94 -0.60
N GLY A 115 -0.49 3.60 -1.72
CA GLY A 115 0.17 4.58 -2.57
C GLY A 115 1.35 5.25 -1.86
N VAL A 116 2.09 4.49 -1.04
CA VAL A 116 3.32 4.98 -0.40
C VAL A 116 4.55 4.44 -1.13
N ARG A 117 5.63 5.21 -1.13
CA ARG A 117 6.85 4.85 -1.85
C ARG A 117 7.46 3.56 -1.30
N LYS A 118 7.96 2.69 -2.19
CA LYS A 118 8.80 1.53 -1.82
C LYS A 118 10.02 1.98 -0.98
N PRO A 119 10.45 1.23 0.05
CA PRO A 119 11.69 1.56 0.77
C PRO A 119 12.89 1.44 -0.17
N LYS A 120 13.83 2.39 -0.10
CA LYS A 120 15.10 2.25 -0.83
C LYS A 120 15.89 1.07 -0.24
N GLY A 121 16.18 0.06 -1.06
CA GLY A 121 17.10 -1.05 -0.71
C GLY A 121 16.49 -2.45 -0.68
N GLU A 122 15.17 -2.61 -0.79
CA GLU A 122 14.55 -3.94 -0.88
C GLU A 122 14.65 -4.48 -2.31
N HIS A 123 15.56 -5.46 -2.50
CA HIS A 123 15.73 -6.26 -3.72
C HIS A 123 15.27 -7.68 -3.42
#